data_AF-A0AAW0AGR3-F1
#
_entry.id   AF-A0AAW0AGR3-F1
#
_cell.length_a   1.000
_cell.length_b   1.000
_cell.length_c   1.000
_cell.angle_alpha   90.00
_cell.angle_beta   90.00
_cell.angle_gamma   90.00
#
_symmetry.space_group_name_H-M   'P 1'
#
loop_
_entity.id
_entity.type
_entity.pdbx_description
1 polymer ?
#
loop_
_entity_poly.entity_id
_entity_poly.type
_entity_poly.pdbx_seq_one_letter_code
_entity_poly.pdbx_strand_id
1 'polypeptide(L)'
;MAFLLNAASTPEPPSTAVTLFFATQTSDVTTGLQSFSWTVGDCVPNSGTLANGPINKGKSKLVFKLSLNGVAYVAKRCYTLGDGSPVSILANRDQLVKEGVTLGRAEFFLNHFNSECAYEAIEIAGFDVTDFLIAREGVASLAESFVPSPASGITSTDYSSLTPAEKDELTTDSNTISSITWLLERERGDVQLRKYSGTLDHPKYSDKQGATINAFQHFVYLYSKKTLVLADIQASESHSRLSQNAVLFDLMSHTANRESGAGDHGDLGIKTFVNQHECVQKCVALNLEALKTPENEEDAQEEEETG
;
A
#
# COMPACT_ATOMS: atom_id res chain seq x y z
N MET A 1 19.38 4.67 41.90
CA MET A 1 20.59 4.34 41.12
C MET A 1 20.12 4.08 39.70
N ALA A 2 20.11 5.12 38.86
CA ALA A 2 19.57 5.06 37.50
C ALA A 2 20.66 4.53 36.56
N PHE A 3 20.45 3.35 35.97
CA PHE A 3 21.29 2.86 34.89
C PHE A 3 20.92 3.61 33.62
N LEU A 4 21.74 4.61 33.27
CA LEU A 4 21.82 5.13 31.91
C LEU A 4 22.43 4.02 31.04
N LEU A 5 21.56 3.24 30.40
CA LEU A 5 21.99 2.38 29.29
C LEU A 5 22.35 3.30 28.13
N ASN A 6 23.65 3.53 27.93
CA ASN A 6 24.18 3.96 26.65
C ASN A 6 23.80 2.88 25.62
N ALA A 7 22.72 3.09 24.88
CA ALA A 7 22.44 2.32 23.68
C ALA A 7 23.57 2.62 22.70
N ALA A 8 24.53 1.71 22.59
CA ALA A 8 25.54 1.77 21.55
C ALA A 8 24.81 1.80 20.20
N SER A 9 24.99 2.87 19.42
CA SER A 9 24.42 2.97 18.09
C SER A 9 24.94 1.81 17.26
N THR A 10 24.05 0.90 16.87
CA THR A 10 24.39 -0.13 15.88
C THR A 10 24.91 0.58 14.62
N PRO A 11 26.07 0.18 14.07
CA PRO A 11 26.62 0.82 12.89
C PRO A 11 25.59 0.79 11.77
N GLU A 12 25.39 1.93 11.10
CA GLU A 12 24.45 2.00 9.98
C GLU A 12 24.88 1.03 8.87
N PRO A 13 23.93 0.31 8.25
CA PRO A 13 24.25 -0.56 7.14
C PRO A 13 24.88 0.24 6.00
N PRO A 14 25.79 -0.36 5.21
CA PRO A 14 26.36 0.31 4.05
C PRO A 14 25.26 0.78 3.10
N SER A 15 25.44 1.96 2.50
CA SER A 15 24.47 2.58 1.60
C SER A 15 25.10 2.97 0.26
N THR A 16 24.29 3.05 -0.78
CA THR A 16 24.66 3.49 -2.13
C THR A 16 23.96 4.79 -2.48
N ALA A 17 24.67 5.70 -3.15
CA ALA A 17 24.06 6.90 -3.71
C ALA A 17 23.14 6.51 -4.87
N VAL A 18 21.91 7.02 -4.86
CA VAL A 18 20.90 6.74 -5.89
C VAL A 18 20.32 8.03 -6.43
N THR A 19 19.84 7.98 -7.67
CA THR A 19 19.02 9.04 -8.28
C THR A 19 17.64 8.47 -8.51
N LEU A 20 16.60 9.12 -7.97
CA LEU A 20 15.22 8.69 -8.12
C LEU A 20 14.42 9.69 -8.97
N PHE A 21 13.52 9.16 -9.78
CA PHE A 21 12.55 9.93 -10.56
C PHE A 21 11.15 9.59 -10.07
N PHE A 22 10.42 10.59 -9.59
CA PHE A 22 9.07 10.38 -9.07
C PHE A 22 8.05 10.35 -10.20
N ALA A 23 7.06 9.48 -10.08
CA ALA A 23 5.90 9.51 -10.94
C ALA A 23 5.05 10.75 -10.62
N THR A 24 4.49 11.36 -11.66
CA THR A 24 3.36 12.27 -11.52
C THR A 24 2.13 11.44 -11.17
N GLN A 25 1.53 11.72 -10.03
CA GLN A 25 0.30 11.09 -9.57
C GLN A 25 -0.91 11.98 -9.91
N THR A 26 -1.94 11.38 -10.49
CA THR A 26 -3.23 12.03 -10.72
C THR A 26 -4.35 11.16 -10.16
N SER A 27 -5.37 11.80 -9.58
CA SER A 27 -6.55 11.12 -9.03
C SER A 27 -7.78 11.52 -9.81
N ASP A 28 -8.58 10.53 -10.21
CA ASP A 28 -9.96 10.78 -10.63
C ASP A 28 -10.77 11.27 -9.43
N VAL A 29 -11.38 12.44 -9.56
CA VAL A 29 -12.08 13.12 -8.44
C VAL A 29 -13.42 12.48 -8.07
N THR A 30 -13.94 11.57 -8.90
CA THR A 30 -15.24 10.93 -8.67
C THR A 30 -15.07 9.55 -8.05
N THR A 31 -14.05 8.83 -8.48
CA THR A 31 -13.83 7.42 -8.14
C THR A 31 -12.63 7.20 -7.22
N GLY A 32 -11.77 8.22 -7.07
CA GLY A 32 -10.50 8.12 -6.35
C GLY A 32 -9.45 7.29 -7.06
N LEU A 33 -9.70 6.84 -8.31
CA LEU A 33 -8.77 6.02 -9.05
C LEU A 33 -7.49 6.80 -9.35
N GLN A 34 -6.35 6.25 -8.94
CA GLN A 34 -5.05 6.87 -9.19
C GLN A 34 -4.46 6.40 -10.53
N SER A 35 -3.73 7.28 -11.19
CA SER A 35 -2.81 6.93 -12.27
C SER A 35 -1.46 7.56 -12.05
N PHE A 36 -0.43 6.87 -12.52
CA PHE A 36 0.98 7.26 -12.38
C PHE A 36 1.60 7.37 -13.75
N SER A 37 2.21 8.52 -14.05
CA SER A 37 2.89 8.77 -15.31
C SER A 37 4.29 9.33 -15.07
N TRP A 38 5.15 9.19 -16.07
CA TRP A 38 6.50 9.74 -16.06
C TRP A 38 6.64 10.65 -17.27
N THR A 39 5.96 11.81 -17.22
CA THR A 39 5.95 12.76 -18.34
C THR A 39 7.32 13.37 -18.57
N VAL A 40 7.65 13.54 -19.84
CA VAL A 40 8.91 14.13 -20.31
C VAL A 40 9.02 15.57 -19.86
N GLY A 41 10.12 15.90 -19.18
CA GLY A 41 10.41 17.27 -18.73
C GLY A 41 10.05 17.58 -17.27
N ASP A 42 9.16 16.80 -16.66
CA ASP A 42 8.74 17.00 -15.26
C ASP A 42 9.47 16.09 -14.27
N CYS A 43 10.12 15.03 -14.77
CA CYS A 43 10.86 14.09 -13.95
C CYS A 43 12.19 14.70 -13.46
N VAL A 44 12.12 15.52 -12.41
CA VAL A 44 13.30 16.08 -11.75
C VAL A 44 14.07 14.95 -11.04
N PRO A 45 15.38 14.77 -11.30
CA PRO A 45 16.17 13.79 -10.58
C PRO A 45 16.30 14.17 -9.10
N ASN A 46 16.04 13.21 -8.22
CA ASN A 46 16.15 13.37 -6.77
C ASN A 46 17.27 12.48 -6.25
N SER A 47 18.38 13.09 -5.82
CA SER A 47 19.51 12.34 -5.25
C SER A 47 19.23 11.92 -3.81
N GLY A 48 19.67 10.72 -3.45
CA GLY A 48 19.54 10.18 -2.10
C GLY A 48 20.56 9.09 -1.80
N THR A 49 20.46 8.51 -0.61
CA THR A 49 21.22 7.34 -0.18
C THR A 49 20.28 6.20 0.21
N LEU A 50 20.48 5.03 -0.40
CA LEU A 50 19.67 3.83 -0.20
C LEU A 50 20.52 2.77 0.51
N ALA A 51 20.01 2.18 1.59
CA ALA A 51 20.70 1.09 2.28
C ALA A 51 20.86 -0.13 1.38
N ASN A 52 22.04 -0.77 1.40
CA ASN A 52 22.34 -1.91 0.54
C ASN A 52 21.58 -3.18 0.94
N GLY A 53 21.19 -3.28 2.22
CA GLY A 53 20.45 -4.40 2.78
C GLY A 53 19.09 -3.96 3.33
N PRO A 54 18.10 -4.87 3.35
CA PRO A 54 16.79 -4.57 3.91
C PRO A 54 16.86 -4.42 5.43
N ILE A 55 16.12 -3.46 5.97
CA ILE A 55 15.89 -3.31 7.41
C ILE A 55 14.71 -4.15 7.91
N ASN A 56 13.81 -4.55 6.99
CA ASN A 56 12.69 -5.41 7.31
C ASN A 56 12.28 -6.25 6.08
N LYS A 57 11.61 -7.37 6.32
CA LYS A 57 11.10 -8.30 5.31
C LYS A 57 9.69 -8.72 5.67
N GLY A 58 8.73 -8.33 4.84
CA GLY A 58 7.35 -8.82 4.90
C GLY A 58 7.16 -10.12 4.13
N LYS A 59 5.90 -10.54 3.95
CA LYS A 59 5.55 -11.75 3.19
C LYS A 59 5.97 -11.67 1.71
N SER A 60 5.81 -10.51 1.08
CA SER A 60 6.10 -10.31 -0.35
C SER A 60 7.13 -9.22 -0.65
N LYS A 61 7.43 -8.36 0.33
CA LYS A 61 8.23 -7.14 0.14
C LYS A 61 9.45 -7.08 1.06
N LEU A 62 10.51 -6.47 0.54
CA LEU A 62 11.68 -6.03 1.29
C LEU A 62 11.57 -4.53 1.53
N VAL A 63 12.02 -4.08 2.71
CA VAL A 63 11.98 -2.68 3.13
C VAL A 63 13.39 -2.19 3.40
N PHE A 64 13.78 -1.07 2.81
CA PHE A 64 15.11 -0.48 2.88
C PHE A 64 15.02 0.93 3.46
N LYS A 65 16.07 1.37 4.17
CA LYS A 65 16.20 2.78 4.56
C LYS A 65 16.62 3.60 3.35
N LEU A 66 15.99 4.76 3.19
CA LEU A 66 16.27 5.72 2.14
C LEU A 66 16.33 7.12 2.76
N SER A 67 17.37 7.89 2.45
CA SER A 67 17.43 9.32 2.76
C SER A 67 17.37 10.11 1.45
N LEU A 68 16.39 11.00 1.34
CA LEU A 68 16.20 11.90 0.20
C LEU A 68 16.20 13.34 0.71
N ASN A 69 17.18 14.14 0.28
CA ASN A 69 17.29 15.54 0.69
C ASN A 69 17.22 15.77 2.22
N GLY A 70 17.80 14.85 3.00
CA GLY A 70 17.80 14.89 4.46
C GLY A 70 16.49 14.43 5.13
N VAL A 71 15.51 13.98 4.34
CA VAL A 71 14.27 13.39 4.84
C VAL A 71 14.38 11.86 4.78
N ALA A 72 14.00 11.21 5.88
CA ALA A 72 14.03 9.76 6.00
C ALA A 72 12.75 9.12 5.42
N TYR A 73 12.95 8.12 4.57
CA TYR A 73 11.95 7.30 3.93
C TYR A 73 12.25 5.81 4.14
N VAL A 74 11.23 5.00 3.95
CA VAL A 74 11.38 3.58 3.66
C VAL A 74 11.09 3.34 2.19
N ALA A 75 11.97 2.59 1.52
CA ALA A 75 11.79 2.16 0.13
C ALA A 75 11.39 0.68 0.11
N LYS A 76 10.31 0.35 -0.58
CA LYS A 76 9.80 -1.01 -0.70
C LYS A 76 9.92 -1.54 -2.12
N ARG A 77 10.25 -2.83 -2.22
CA ARG A 77 10.14 -3.61 -3.45
C ARG A 77 9.65 -5.02 -3.18
N CYS A 78 9.04 -5.65 -4.18
CA CYS A 78 8.64 -7.05 -4.14
C CYS A 78 9.85 -7.97 -4.30
N TYR A 79 9.85 -9.09 -3.58
CA TYR A 79 10.82 -10.19 -3.76
C TYR A 79 10.14 -11.54 -4.05
N THR A 80 8.84 -11.66 -3.78
CA THR A 80 8.00 -12.79 -4.20
C THR A 80 6.55 -12.33 -4.39
N LEU A 81 5.80 -12.98 -5.28
CA LEU A 81 4.34 -12.81 -5.42
C LEU A 81 3.55 -13.94 -4.75
N GLY A 82 4.20 -14.81 -4.00
CA GLY A 82 3.58 -15.93 -3.27
C GLY A 82 3.66 -17.28 -3.99
N ASP A 83 4.18 -17.32 -5.21
CA ASP A 83 4.39 -18.54 -6.00
C ASP A 83 5.79 -19.18 -5.80
N GLY A 84 6.64 -18.54 -4.98
CA GLY A 84 8.02 -18.96 -4.75
C GLY A 84 9.00 -18.54 -5.85
N SER A 85 8.52 -17.95 -6.95
CA SER A 85 9.36 -17.44 -8.03
C SER A 85 9.98 -16.08 -7.66
N PRO A 86 11.18 -15.78 -8.17
CA PRO A 86 11.71 -14.43 -8.14
C PRO A 86 10.81 -13.46 -8.92
N VAL A 87 10.66 -12.23 -8.42
CA VAL A 87 9.81 -11.21 -9.05
C VAL A 87 10.59 -10.54 -10.17
N SER A 88 10.04 -10.52 -11.38
CA SER A 88 10.62 -9.79 -12.51
C SER A 88 10.54 -8.28 -12.32
N ILE A 89 11.32 -7.52 -13.08
CA ILE A 89 11.37 -6.05 -12.99
C ILE A 89 9.98 -5.44 -13.23
N LEU A 90 9.29 -5.90 -14.26
CA LEU A 90 7.94 -5.45 -14.61
C LEU A 90 6.89 -5.89 -13.58
N ALA A 91 6.98 -7.13 -13.10
CA ALA A 91 6.06 -7.60 -12.07
C ALA A 91 6.22 -6.79 -10.77
N ASN A 92 7.44 -6.43 -10.38
CA ASN A 92 7.67 -5.54 -9.25
C ASN A 92 7.03 -4.16 -9.48
N ARG A 93 7.25 -3.54 -10.65
CA ARG A 93 6.61 -2.27 -11.02
C ARG A 93 5.10 -2.35 -10.88
N ASP A 94 4.48 -3.32 -11.53
CA ASP A 94 3.02 -3.42 -11.61
C ASP A 94 2.39 -3.60 -10.24
N GLN A 95 3.01 -4.39 -9.36
CA GLN A 95 2.51 -4.61 -8.00
C GLN A 95 2.64 -3.35 -7.13
N LEU A 96 3.77 -2.66 -7.18
CA LEU A 96 3.95 -1.42 -6.40
C LEU A 96 3.05 -0.28 -6.90
N VAL A 97 2.81 -0.20 -8.22
CA VAL A 97 1.85 0.75 -8.79
C VAL A 97 0.43 0.44 -8.29
N LYS A 98 0.01 -0.83 -8.32
CA LYS A 98 -1.29 -1.26 -7.80
C LYS A 98 -1.46 -0.98 -6.30
N GLU A 99 -0.39 -1.14 -5.51
CA GLU A 99 -0.38 -0.74 -4.10
C GLU A 99 -0.55 0.78 -3.93
N GLY A 100 0.16 1.58 -4.73
CA GLY A 100 -0.03 3.04 -4.77
C GLY A 100 -1.46 3.45 -5.15
N VAL A 101 -2.07 2.76 -6.13
CA VAL A 101 -3.49 2.97 -6.47
C VAL A 101 -4.39 2.67 -5.28
N THR A 102 -4.12 1.58 -4.56
CA THR A 102 -4.91 1.18 -3.38
C THR A 102 -4.79 2.21 -2.26
N LEU A 103 -3.58 2.71 -1.96
CA LEU A 103 -3.37 3.76 -0.96
C LEU A 103 -4.11 5.05 -1.32
N GLY A 104 -3.96 5.57 -2.54
CA GLY A 104 -4.66 6.79 -2.94
C GLY A 104 -6.18 6.64 -3.00
N ARG A 105 -6.70 5.45 -3.38
CA ARG A 105 -8.15 5.16 -3.29
C ARG A 105 -8.63 5.12 -1.84
N ALA A 106 -7.86 4.52 -0.94
CA ALA A 106 -8.20 4.48 0.48
C ALA A 106 -8.25 5.90 1.07
N GLU A 107 -7.31 6.77 0.72
CA GLU A 107 -7.32 8.18 1.13
C GLU A 107 -8.56 8.91 0.60
N PHE A 108 -8.88 8.74 -0.69
CA PHE A 108 -10.08 9.29 -1.30
C PHE A 108 -11.35 8.87 -0.53
N PHE A 109 -11.52 7.58 -0.27
CA PHE A 109 -12.70 7.10 0.46
C PHE A 109 -12.71 7.55 1.92
N LEU A 110 -11.55 7.62 2.58
CA LEU A 110 -11.45 8.05 3.97
C LEU A 110 -11.89 9.52 4.11
N ASN A 111 -11.52 10.38 3.16
CA ASN A 111 -11.96 11.77 3.13
C ASN A 111 -13.48 11.90 2.98
N HIS A 112 -14.10 11.09 2.12
CA HIS A 112 -15.56 11.06 1.98
C HIS A 112 -16.23 10.49 3.24
N PHE A 113 -15.72 9.39 3.78
CA PHE A 113 -16.22 8.80 5.03
C PHE A 113 -16.17 9.78 6.21
N ASN A 114 -15.07 10.51 6.36
CA ASN A 114 -14.92 11.54 7.39
C ASN A 114 -15.92 12.68 7.20
N SER A 115 -16.17 13.08 5.94
CA SER A 115 -17.14 14.12 5.61
C SER A 115 -18.57 13.70 5.95
N GLU A 116 -18.96 12.47 5.62
CA GLU A 116 -20.27 11.89 5.98
C GLU A 116 -20.43 11.75 7.50
N CYS A 117 -19.40 11.26 8.21
CA CYS A 117 -19.44 11.18 9.66
C CYS A 117 -19.58 12.56 10.32
N ALA A 118 -18.89 13.58 9.79
CA ALA A 118 -19.00 14.94 10.30
C ALA A 118 -20.38 15.54 10.06
N TYR A 119 -20.98 15.28 8.89
CA TYR A 119 -22.33 15.72 8.53
C TYR A 119 -23.38 15.11 9.48
N GLU A 120 -23.27 13.81 9.77
CA GLU A 120 -24.16 13.08 10.68
C GLU A 120 -23.79 13.23 12.18
N ALA A 121 -22.79 14.07 12.50
CA ALA A 121 -22.26 14.27 13.85
C ALA A 121 -21.84 12.96 14.57
N ILE A 122 -21.31 11.99 13.81
CA ILE A 122 -20.85 10.70 14.30
C ILE A 122 -19.40 10.80 14.75
N GLU A 123 -19.17 10.55 16.03
CA GLU A 123 -17.81 10.51 16.57
C GLU A 123 -17.04 9.28 16.05
N ILE A 124 -15.88 9.51 15.44
CA ILE A 124 -14.98 8.46 14.93
C ILE A 124 -13.58 8.58 15.56
N ALA A 125 -12.78 7.51 15.47
CA ALA A 125 -11.35 7.62 15.69
C ALA A 125 -10.68 8.31 14.49
N GLY A 126 -9.60 9.05 14.75
CA GLY A 126 -8.82 9.69 13.71
C GLY A 126 -7.93 8.70 12.98
N PHE A 127 -7.99 8.70 11.65
CA PHE A 127 -7.11 7.93 10.78
C PHE A 127 -6.63 8.81 9.64
N ASP A 128 -5.39 8.58 9.24
CA ASP A 128 -4.82 9.10 8.00
C ASP A 128 -4.35 7.91 7.15
N VAL A 129 -4.21 8.08 5.84
CA VAL A 129 -3.46 7.14 4.98
C VAL A 129 -2.04 7.68 4.84
N THR A 130 -1.05 6.78 4.84
CA THR A 130 0.35 7.18 4.64
C THR A 130 0.54 7.98 3.37
N ASP A 131 1.29 9.08 3.45
CA ASP A 131 1.91 9.68 2.27
C ASP A 131 2.78 8.63 1.59
N PHE A 132 2.71 8.57 0.27
CA PHE A 132 3.55 7.69 -0.51
C PHE A 132 4.03 8.34 -1.81
N LEU A 133 5.10 7.81 -2.37
CA LEU A 133 5.60 8.16 -3.69
C LEU A 133 5.89 6.87 -4.47
N ILE A 134 5.58 6.88 -5.76
CA ILE A 134 6.11 5.87 -6.69
C ILE A 134 7.34 6.46 -7.35
N ALA A 135 8.48 5.81 -7.17
CA ALA A 135 9.77 6.27 -7.65
C ALA A 135 10.44 5.24 -8.55
N ARG A 136 11.23 5.72 -9.50
CA ARG A 136 12.05 4.93 -10.40
C ARG A 136 13.53 5.23 -10.11
N GLU A 137 14.30 4.21 -9.77
CA GLU A 137 15.76 4.37 -9.64
C GLU A 137 16.39 4.52 -11.02
N GLY A 138 17.07 5.63 -11.24
CA GLY A 138 17.88 5.86 -12.43
C GLY A 138 19.10 4.97 -12.42
N VAL A 139 19.19 4.07 -13.40
CA VAL A 139 20.38 3.29 -13.65
C VAL A 139 21.07 3.87 -14.90
N ALA A 140 22.38 4.10 -14.83
CA ALA A 140 23.13 4.96 -15.76
C ALA A 140 22.80 4.75 -17.25
N SER A 141 22.85 5.85 -18.02
CA SER A 141 22.61 6.02 -19.48
C SER A 141 23.21 4.92 -20.35
N LEU A 142 22.63 4.66 -21.55
CA LEU A 142 23.07 3.62 -22.51
C LEU A 142 24.56 3.71 -22.89
N ALA A 143 25.24 4.81 -22.57
CA ALA A 143 26.67 5.04 -22.75
C ALA A 143 27.56 4.66 -21.55
N GLU A 144 27.00 4.52 -20.35
CA GLU A 144 27.71 4.17 -19.11
C GLU A 144 27.20 2.82 -18.60
N SER A 145 28.06 2.06 -17.91
CA SER A 145 27.68 0.73 -17.40
C SER A 145 26.45 0.83 -16.50
N PHE A 146 25.40 0.07 -16.81
CA PHE A 146 24.23 -0.13 -15.95
C PHE A 146 24.67 -0.72 -14.61
N VAL A 147 24.68 0.09 -13.54
CA VAL A 147 25.00 -0.35 -12.17
C VAL A 147 23.82 -0.06 -11.26
N PRO A 148 22.88 -1.00 -11.09
CA PRO A 148 21.77 -0.82 -10.16
C PRO A 148 22.28 -0.86 -8.72
N SER A 149 21.54 -0.24 -7.80
CA SER A 149 21.86 -0.35 -6.38
C SER A 149 21.86 -1.81 -5.91
N PRO A 150 22.72 -2.19 -4.93
CA PRO A 150 22.67 -3.53 -4.34
C PRO A 150 21.29 -3.87 -3.75
N ALA A 151 20.59 -2.85 -3.24
CA ALA A 151 19.26 -2.97 -2.66
C ALA A 151 18.25 -3.55 -3.64
N SER A 152 18.37 -3.20 -4.92
CA SER A 152 17.45 -3.66 -5.95
C SER A 152 17.47 -5.18 -6.17
N GLY A 153 18.61 -5.83 -5.91
CA GLY A 153 18.82 -7.24 -6.21
C GLY A 153 18.80 -7.58 -7.71
N ILE A 154 18.86 -6.57 -8.58
CA ILE A 154 18.85 -6.76 -10.04
C ILE A 154 20.29 -6.78 -10.53
N THR A 155 20.61 -7.73 -11.40
CA THR A 155 21.91 -7.83 -12.07
C THR A 155 21.87 -7.26 -13.48
N SER A 156 23.02 -6.94 -14.05
CA SER A 156 23.12 -6.55 -15.47
C SER A 156 22.59 -7.66 -16.40
N THR A 157 22.66 -8.93 -15.99
CA THR A 157 22.11 -10.06 -16.74
C THR A 157 20.59 -10.05 -16.74
N ASP A 158 19.96 -9.82 -15.58
CA ASP A 158 18.49 -9.72 -15.47
C ASP A 158 17.96 -8.63 -16.39
N TYR A 159 18.62 -7.46 -16.40
CA TYR A 159 18.22 -6.37 -17.28
C TYR A 159 18.46 -6.67 -18.77
N SER A 160 19.61 -7.28 -19.10
CA SER A 160 19.94 -7.64 -20.48
C SER A 160 18.95 -8.65 -21.06
N SER A 161 18.35 -9.49 -20.22
CA SER A 161 17.37 -10.52 -20.61
C SER A 161 16.02 -9.96 -21.07
N LEU A 162 15.71 -8.70 -20.76
CA LEU A 162 14.46 -8.06 -21.18
C LEU A 162 14.40 -7.87 -22.70
N THR A 163 13.22 -8.09 -23.26
CA THR A 163 12.89 -7.80 -24.65
C THR A 163 12.92 -6.29 -24.93
N PRO A 164 13.03 -5.87 -26.21
CA PRO A 164 12.96 -4.46 -26.57
C PRO A 164 11.68 -3.75 -26.08
N ALA A 165 10.53 -4.42 -26.12
CA ALA A 165 9.26 -3.86 -25.65
C ALA A 165 9.24 -3.67 -24.13
N GLU A 166 9.74 -4.64 -23.37
CA GLU A 166 9.84 -4.50 -21.91
C GLU A 166 10.82 -3.40 -21.50
N LYS A 167 11.91 -3.23 -22.25
CA LYS A 167 12.84 -2.12 -22.05
C LYS A 167 12.17 -0.77 -22.34
N ASP A 168 11.41 -0.68 -23.42
CA ASP A 168 10.64 0.52 -23.80
C ASP A 168 9.69 0.95 -22.66
N GLU A 169 8.96 0.00 -22.06
CA GLU A 169 8.08 0.28 -20.91
C GLU A 169 8.81 0.75 -19.63
N LEU A 170 10.08 0.41 -19.49
CA LEU A 170 10.92 0.75 -18.33
C LEU A 170 11.78 2.01 -18.57
N THR A 171 11.94 2.42 -19.82
CA THR A 171 12.63 3.65 -20.19
C THR A 171 11.74 4.87 -19.99
N THR A 172 12.37 6.01 -19.74
CA THR A 172 11.75 7.32 -19.91
C THR A 172 12.22 7.89 -21.26
N ASP A 173 11.41 8.74 -21.91
CA ASP A 173 11.67 9.28 -23.26
C ASP A 173 12.96 10.13 -23.38
N SER A 174 13.73 10.28 -22.30
CA SER A 174 14.94 11.09 -22.17
C SER A 174 16.27 10.34 -22.36
N ASN A 175 16.31 9.19 -23.07
CA ASN A 175 17.51 8.34 -23.20
C ASN A 175 18.11 7.87 -21.85
N THR A 176 17.34 7.96 -20.77
CA THR A 176 17.74 7.54 -19.42
C THR A 176 17.28 6.10 -19.22
N ILE A 177 18.21 5.16 -19.00
CA ILE A 177 17.87 3.74 -19.02
C ILE A 177 17.07 3.32 -17.79
N SER A 178 16.10 2.44 -18.06
CA SER A 178 15.54 1.37 -17.25
C SER A 178 15.73 1.45 -15.75
N SER A 179 14.58 1.53 -15.10
CA SER A 179 14.49 1.84 -13.71
C SER A 179 13.81 0.74 -12.91
N ILE A 180 14.19 0.71 -11.65
CA ILE A 180 13.65 -0.19 -10.65
C ILE A 180 12.61 0.62 -9.90
N THR A 181 11.37 0.14 -9.91
CA THR A 181 10.28 0.83 -9.24
C THR A 181 10.33 0.57 -7.74
N TRP A 182 10.15 1.63 -6.98
CA TRP A 182 10.08 1.66 -5.53
C TRP A 182 8.77 2.32 -5.10
N LEU A 183 8.16 1.79 -4.05
CA LEU A 183 7.14 2.50 -3.29
C LEU A 183 7.81 3.10 -2.06
N LEU A 184 7.75 4.42 -1.93
CA LEU A 184 8.37 5.16 -0.84
C LEU A 184 7.31 5.64 0.13
N GLU A 185 7.56 5.48 1.42
CA GLU A 185 6.78 6.10 2.49
C GLU A 185 7.73 6.81 3.45
N ARG A 186 7.25 7.81 4.20
CA ARG A 186 8.07 8.42 5.26
C ARG A 186 8.45 7.36 6.29
N GLU A 187 9.70 7.41 6.77
CA GLU A 187 10.11 6.54 7.87
C GLU A 187 9.31 6.93 9.13
N ARG A 188 8.54 5.98 9.63
CA ARG A 188 7.84 6.08 10.91
C ARG A 188 8.76 5.45 11.95
N GLY A 189 9.05 6.18 13.03
CA GLY A 189 9.95 5.73 14.10
C GLY A 189 9.39 4.55 14.90
N ASP A 190 9.64 4.51 16.21
CA ASP A 190 9.06 3.48 17.07
C ASP A 190 7.53 3.66 17.16
N VAL A 191 6.80 2.75 16.51
CA VAL A 191 5.35 2.77 16.38
C VAL A 191 4.77 1.41 16.77
N GLN A 192 3.60 1.42 17.40
CA GLN A 192 2.85 0.20 17.59
C GLN A 192 2.07 -0.13 16.33
N LEU A 193 2.12 -1.39 15.92
CA LEU A 193 1.36 -1.87 14.77
C LEU A 193 0.08 -2.53 15.27
N ARG A 194 -1.06 -2.10 14.72
CA ARG A 194 -2.36 -2.71 14.97
C ARG A 194 -2.96 -3.17 13.66
N LYS A 195 -3.30 -4.46 13.59
CA LYS A 195 -4.00 -5.06 12.47
C LYS A 195 -5.50 -5.09 12.76
N TYR A 196 -6.30 -4.63 11.81
CA TYR A 196 -7.75 -4.57 11.87
C TYR A 196 -8.42 -5.63 11.00
N SER A 197 -7.85 -5.97 9.83
CA SER A 197 -8.33 -7.09 9.02
C SER A 197 -7.17 -7.86 8.42
N GLY A 198 -7.40 -9.12 8.08
CA GLY A 198 -6.52 -9.94 7.25
C GLY A 198 -6.94 -9.93 5.79
N THR A 199 -6.31 -10.80 4.99
CA THR A 199 -6.65 -10.98 3.58
C THR A 199 -8.05 -11.55 3.37
N LEU A 200 -8.50 -12.50 4.20
CA LEU A 200 -9.85 -13.11 4.13
C LEU A 200 -10.50 -13.18 5.52
N ASP A 201 -10.12 -12.24 6.38
CA ASP A 201 -10.52 -12.21 7.79
C ASP A 201 -10.92 -10.78 8.16
N HIS A 202 -12.22 -10.57 8.37
CA HIS A 202 -12.85 -9.27 8.62
C HIS A 202 -13.55 -9.28 9.99
N PRO A 203 -12.79 -9.32 11.10
CA PRO A 203 -13.35 -9.44 12.43
C PRO A 203 -14.18 -8.21 12.83
N LYS A 204 -15.10 -8.42 13.77
CA LYS A 204 -15.86 -7.36 14.42
C LYS A 204 -15.08 -6.80 15.60
N TYR A 205 -15.00 -5.47 15.69
CA TYR A 205 -14.45 -4.78 16.87
C TYR A 205 -15.50 -3.95 17.57
N SER A 206 -15.36 -3.85 18.89
CA SER A 206 -16.21 -3.03 19.76
C SER A 206 -15.51 -1.77 20.27
N ASP A 207 -14.17 -1.71 20.22
CA ASP A 207 -13.44 -0.50 20.58
C ASP A 207 -13.58 0.60 19.51
N LYS A 208 -13.37 1.85 19.90
CA LYS A 208 -13.64 3.02 19.04
C LYS A 208 -12.90 2.96 17.71
N GLN A 209 -11.61 2.61 17.71
CA GLN A 209 -10.80 2.53 16.48
C GLN A 209 -11.27 1.40 15.58
N GLY A 210 -11.40 0.19 16.13
CA GLY A 210 -11.85 -0.96 15.35
C GLY A 210 -13.26 -0.76 14.79
N ALA A 211 -14.20 -0.23 15.59
CA ALA A 211 -15.55 0.08 15.12
C ALA A 211 -15.56 1.15 14.01
N THR A 212 -14.64 2.12 14.05
CA THR A 212 -14.45 3.09 12.96
C THR A 212 -13.94 2.39 11.68
N ILE A 213 -12.94 1.50 11.77
CA ILE A 213 -12.45 0.75 10.60
C ILE A 213 -13.52 -0.18 10.02
N ASN A 214 -14.31 -0.86 10.85
CA ASN A 214 -15.41 -1.70 10.37
C ASN A 214 -16.44 -0.90 9.58
N ALA A 215 -16.84 0.27 10.10
CA ALA A 215 -17.76 1.15 9.40
C ALA A 215 -17.14 1.74 8.13
N PHE A 216 -15.85 2.06 8.15
CA PHE A 216 -15.13 2.54 6.97
C PHE A 216 -15.04 1.47 5.87
N GLN A 217 -14.71 0.22 6.19
CA GLN A 217 -14.72 -0.89 5.21
C GLN A 217 -16.10 -1.07 4.57
N HIS A 218 -17.16 -1.01 5.38
CA HIS A 218 -18.54 -1.09 4.90
C HIS A 218 -18.90 0.10 4.00
N PHE A 219 -18.56 1.31 4.44
CA PHE A 219 -18.73 2.52 3.63
C PHE A 219 -18.05 2.38 2.26
N VAL A 220 -16.79 1.97 2.21
CA VAL A 220 -16.05 1.75 0.95
C VAL A 220 -16.77 0.76 0.04
N TYR A 221 -17.27 -0.35 0.59
CA TYR A 221 -18.00 -1.35 -0.18
C TYR A 221 -19.25 -0.75 -0.84
N LEU A 222 -20.09 -0.05 -0.09
CA LEU A 222 -21.31 0.56 -0.65
C LEU A 222 -20.98 1.73 -1.60
N TYR A 223 -20.06 2.60 -1.20
CA TYR A 223 -19.67 3.79 -1.97
C TYR A 223 -19.04 3.40 -3.32
N SER A 224 -18.27 2.31 -3.35
CA SER A 224 -17.73 1.74 -4.60
C SER A 224 -18.75 0.94 -5.42
N LYS A 225 -20.05 1.03 -5.09
CA LYS A 225 -21.13 0.26 -5.73
C LYS A 225 -20.89 -1.25 -5.67
N LYS A 226 -20.43 -1.74 -4.52
CA LYS A 226 -20.19 -3.15 -4.23
C LYS A 226 -19.06 -3.79 -5.07
N THR A 227 -18.16 -2.97 -5.63
CA THR A 227 -17.07 -3.45 -6.53
C THR A 227 -15.70 -3.52 -5.85
N LEU A 228 -15.54 -2.94 -4.66
CA LEU A 228 -14.28 -2.93 -3.93
C LEU A 228 -14.51 -3.14 -2.42
N VAL A 229 -13.65 -3.94 -1.80
CA VAL A 229 -13.52 -4.04 -0.34
C VAL A 229 -12.05 -3.82 0.04
N LEU A 230 -11.78 -3.03 1.08
CA LEU A 230 -10.44 -2.95 1.67
C LEU A 230 -10.17 -4.16 2.56
N ALA A 231 -8.98 -4.72 2.45
CA ALA A 231 -8.52 -5.90 3.19
C ALA A 231 -7.11 -5.67 3.74
N ASP A 232 -6.65 -6.58 4.59
CA ASP A 232 -5.34 -6.52 5.26
C ASP A 232 -5.06 -5.15 5.93
N ILE A 233 -6.11 -4.53 6.50
CA ILE A 233 -6.02 -3.18 7.05
C ILE A 233 -5.19 -3.21 8.32
N GLN A 234 -4.16 -2.38 8.35
CA GLN A 234 -3.31 -2.18 9.51
C GLN A 234 -2.96 -0.70 9.65
N ALA A 235 -2.68 -0.29 10.88
CA ALA A 235 -2.25 1.06 11.20
C ALA A 235 -1.00 1.06 12.06
N SER A 236 -0.25 2.14 11.95
CA SER A 236 0.81 2.49 12.88
C SER A 236 0.29 3.57 13.84
N GLU A 237 0.54 3.36 15.13
CA GLU A 237 0.12 4.24 16.20
C GLU A 237 1.37 4.86 16.82
N SER A 238 1.43 6.19 16.84
CA SER A 238 2.50 6.91 17.51
C SER A 238 2.28 6.88 19.01
N HIS A 239 3.36 6.67 19.76
CA HIS A 239 3.36 6.89 21.21
C HIS A 239 3.20 8.37 21.60
N SER A 240 3.38 9.28 20.65
CA SER A 240 3.26 10.71 20.89
C SER A 240 1.79 11.11 21.02
N ARG A 241 1.44 11.75 22.13
CA ARG A 241 0.11 12.35 22.36
C ARG A 241 -0.23 13.49 21.39
N LEU A 242 0.73 13.92 20.57
CA LEU A 242 0.58 15.07 19.67
C LEU A 242 -0.05 14.70 18.32
N SER A 243 0.09 13.46 17.83
CA SER A 243 -0.69 12.96 16.69
C SER A 243 -1.72 11.96 17.18
N GLN A 244 -2.99 12.35 17.20
CA GLN A 244 -4.07 11.47 17.66
C GLN A 244 -4.50 10.45 16.58
N ASN A 245 -4.07 10.66 15.33
CA ASN A 245 -4.47 9.82 14.22
C ASN A 245 -3.56 8.60 14.08
N ALA A 246 -4.16 7.44 13.87
CA ALA A 246 -3.43 6.25 13.44
C ALA A 246 -3.22 6.30 11.92
N VAL A 247 -2.03 5.92 11.44
CA VAL A 247 -1.70 6.00 10.01
C VAL A 247 -1.86 4.63 9.38
N LEU A 248 -2.81 4.50 8.43
CA LEU A 248 -3.04 3.33 7.60
C LEU A 248 -1.96 3.20 6.54
N PHE A 249 -1.43 2.00 6.37
CA PHE A 249 -0.39 1.72 5.39
C PHE A 249 -0.41 0.26 4.95
N ASP A 250 0.22 -0.05 3.82
CA ASP A 250 0.31 -1.42 3.28
C ASP A 250 -1.06 -2.11 3.21
N LEU A 251 -2.02 -1.38 2.64
CA LEU A 251 -3.41 -1.81 2.47
C LEU A 251 -3.53 -2.74 1.28
N MET A 252 -4.49 -3.66 1.36
CA MET A 252 -4.91 -4.52 0.26
C MET A 252 -6.36 -4.18 -0.12
N SER A 253 -6.78 -4.57 -1.32
CA SER A 253 -8.20 -4.59 -1.66
C SER A 253 -8.59 -5.86 -2.40
N HIS A 254 -9.89 -6.12 -2.42
CA HIS A 254 -10.51 -7.07 -3.33
C HIS A 254 -11.35 -6.29 -4.31
N THR A 255 -11.20 -6.59 -5.60
CA THR A 255 -11.94 -5.92 -6.67
C THR A 255 -12.63 -6.94 -7.55
N ALA A 256 -13.82 -6.61 -8.06
CA ALA A 256 -14.58 -7.52 -8.92
C ALA A 256 -13.74 -8.10 -10.08
N ASN A 257 -12.79 -7.32 -10.62
CA ASN A 257 -11.95 -7.70 -11.76
C ASN A 257 -10.57 -8.28 -11.38
N ARG A 258 -10.24 -8.38 -10.08
CA ARG A 258 -8.92 -8.82 -9.57
C ARG A 258 -7.74 -7.96 -10.01
N GLU A 259 -7.93 -6.65 -10.04
CA GLU A 259 -6.94 -5.70 -10.59
C GLU A 259 -6.05 -5.03 -9.53
N SER A 260 -6.29 -5.26 -8.23
CA SER A 260 -5.61 -4.51 -7.17
C SER A 260 -4.30 -5.13 -6.65
N GLY A 261 -3.86 -6.28 -7.17
CA GLY A 261 -2.55 -6.86 -6.86
C GLY A 261 -2.58 -8.36 -6.57
N ALA A 262 -1.45 -8.93 -6.18
CA ALA A 262 -1.30 -10.38 -5.95
C ALA A 262 -2.17 -10.94 -4.81
N GLY A 263 -2.63 -10.10 -3.89
CA GLY A 263 -3.56 -10.49 -2.81
C GLY A 263 -5.04 -10.27 -3.14
N ASP A 264 -5.38 -9.89 -4.36
CA ASP A 264 -6.76 -9.65 -4.77
C ASP A 264 -7.49 -10.97 -5.06
N HIS A 265 -8.33 -11.41 -4.12
CA HIS A 265 -9.16 -12.61 -4.26
C HIS A 265 -10.47 -12.36 -5.04
N GLY A 266 -10.69 -11.13 -5.53
CA GLY A 266 -11.87 -10.69 -6.25
C GLY A 266 -13.18 -11.05 -5.55
N ASP A 267 -14.12 -11.63 -6.29
CA ASP A 267 -15.44 -12.00 -5.77
C ASP A 267 -15.38 -12.87 -4.52
N LEU A 268 -14.40 -13.77 -4.39
CA LEU A 268 -14.23 -14.56 -3.17
C LEU A 268 -14.00 -13.65 -1.98
N GLY A 269 -13.04 -12.73 -2.07
CA GLY A 269 -12.73 -11.80 -0.99
C GLY A 269 -13.88 -10.84 -0.67
N ILE A 270 -14.60 -10.37 -1.70
CA ILE A 270 -15.79 -9.53 -1.53
C ILE A 270 -16.90 -10.30 -0.80
N LYS A 271 -17.22 -11.52 -1.24
CA LYS A 271 -18.23 -12.38 -0.58
C LYS A 271 -17.83 -12.72 0.84
N THR A 272 -16.56 -13.03 1.08
CA THR A 272 -16.03 -13.28 2.43
C THR A 272 -16.27 -12.08 3.34
N PHE A 273 -16.00 -10.86 2.88
CA PHE A 273 -16.30 -9.65 3.64
C PHE A 273 -17.81 -9.51 3.93
N VAL A 274 -18.67 -9.65 2.92
CA VAL A 274 -20.13 -9.57 3.09
C VAL A 274 -20.63 -10.59 4.12
N ASN A 275 -20.12 -11.81 4.06
CA ASN A 275 -20.49 -12.91 4.95
C ASN A 275 -19.95 -12.74 6.38
N GLN A 276 -18.80 -12.09 6.57
CA GLN A 276 -18.21 -11.89 7.89
C GLN A 276 -18.62 -10.56 8.54
N HIS A 277 -19.04 -9.57 7.74
CA HIS A 277 -19.37 -8.25 8.26
C HIS A 277 -20.64 -8.29 9.13
N GLU A 278 -20.52 -7.72 10.31
CA GLU A 278 -21.64 -7.37 11.18
C GLU A 278 -21.65 -5.86 11.39
N CYS A 279 -22.78 -5.23 11.09
CA CYS A 279 -22.94 -3.80 11.32
C CYS A 279 -22.65 -3.45 12.78
N VAL A 280 -21.78 -2.47 12.99
CA VAL A 280 -21.58 -1.81 14.28
C VAL A 280 -22.46 -0.58 14.39
N GLN A 281 -22.57 0.00 15.58
CA GLN A 281 -23.38 1.21 15.82
C GLN A 281 -23.08 2.35 14.82
N LYS A 282 -21.82 2.47 14.37
CA LYS A 282 -21.41 3.48 13.39
C LYS A 282 -21.96 3.22 11.99
N CYS A 283 -22.04 1.97 11.55
CA CYS A 283 -22.68 1.62 10.27
C CYS A 283 -24.16 2.02 10.29
N VAL A 284 -24.84 1.75 11.40
CA VAL A 284 -26.26 2.09 11.60
C VAL A 284 -26.45 3.60 11.65
N ALA A 285 -25.57 4.32 12.37
CA ALA A 285 -25.64 5.78 12.49
C ALA A 285 -25.41 6.48 11.13
N LEU A 286 -24.55 5.91 10.27
CA LEU A 286 -24.34 6.37 8.89
C LEU A 286 -25.45 5.93 7.92
N ASN A 287 -26.49 5.25 8.41
CA ASN A 287 -27.57 4.70 7.60
C ASN A 287 -27.07 3.85 6.42
N LEU A 288 -26.02 3.05 6.64
CA LEU A 288 -25.49 2.13 5.64
C LEU A 288 -26.45 0.95 5.45
N GLU A 289 -26.70 0.58 4.18
CA GLU A 289 -27.49 -0.60 3.81
C GLU A 289 -26.92 -1.85 4.50
N ALA A 290 -27.74 -2.60 5.22
CA ALA A 290 -27.28 -3.84 5.85
C ALA A 290 -26.84 -4.86 4.78
N LEU A 291 -25.66 -5.46 4.95
CA LEU A 291 -25.10 -6.38 3.96
C LEU A 291 -25.78 -7.76 3.94
N LYS A 292 -26.40 -8.14 5.06
CA LYS A 292 -27.16 -9.38 5.21
C LYS A 292 -28.63 -8.99 5.44
N THR A 293 -29.51 -9.45 4.55
CA THR A 293 -30.96 -9.44 4.80
C THR A 293 -31.37 -10.81 5.36
N PRO A 294 -32.43 -10.90 6.16
CA PRO A 294 -32.96 -12.18 6.67
C PRO A 294 -33.28 -13.20 5.56
N GLU A 295 -33.58 -12.73 4.35
CA GLU A 295 -33.88 -13.58 3.18
C GLU A 295 -32.63 -14.28 2.61
N ASN A 296 -31.42 -13.72 2.80
CA ASN A 296 -30.17 -14.31 2.32
C ASN A 296 -29.59 -15.38 3.27
N GLU A 297 -30.19 -15.60 4.44
CA GLU A 297 -29.75 -16.64 5.39
C GLU A 297 -30.29 -18.03 5.01
N GLU A 298 -31.39 -18.12 4.25
CA GLU A 298 -31.98 -19.39 3.80
C GLU A 298 -31.19 -20.00 2.62
N ASP A 299 -30.72 -19.19 1.67
CA ASP A 299 -29.93 -19.67 0.52
C ASP A 299 -28.51 -20.13 0.92
N ALA A 300 -27.93 -19.56 1.97
CA ALA A 300 -26.58 -19.93 2.45
C ALA A 300 -26.55 -21.29 3.18
N GLN A 301 -27.71 -21.75 3.69
CA GLN A 301 -27.83 -23.04 4.36
C GLN A 301 -27.97 -24.21 3.37
N GLU A 302 -28.51 -23.98 2.17
CA GLU A 302 -28.66 -25.03 1.16
C GLU A 302 -27.33 -25.41 0.45
N GLU A 303 -26.36 -24.49 0.35
CA GLU A 303 -25.04 -24.78 -0.24
C GLU A 303 -24.11 -25.56 0.71
N GLU A 304 -24.28 -25.48 2.04
CA GLU A 304 -23.49 -26.27 3.01
C GLU A 304 -23.99 -27.71 3.16
N GLU A 305 -25.26 -28.02 2.84
CA GLU A 305 -25.80 -29.38 2.92
C GLU A 305 -25.58 -30.23 1.66
N THR A 306 -25.07 -29.63 0.57
CA THR A 306 -24.89 -30.30 -0.73
C THR A 306 -23.43 -30.49 -1.18
N GLY A 307 -22.45 -30.10 -0.35
CA GLY A 307 -21.00 -30.18 -0.61
C GLY A 307 -20.26 -31.29 0.12
#